data_AF-A0AAE0A2K9-F1
#
_entry.id   AF-A0AAE0A2K9-F1
#
_cell.length_a   1.000
_cell.length_b   1.000
_cell.length_c   1.000
_cell.angle_alpha   90.00
_cell.angle_beta   90.00
_cell.angle_gamma   90.00
#
_symmetry.space_group_name_H-M   'P 1'
#
loop_
_entity.id
_entity.type
_entity.pdbx_description
1 polymer ?
#
loop_
_entity_poly.entity_id
_entity_poly.type
_entity_poly.pdbx_seq_one_letter_code
_entity_poly.pdbx_strand_id
1 'polypeptide(L)'
;MLSGSTELEEYEEFELDVSPGSVLLFPSEEAVGVDCLEAMNFEVKNLIVLDGTWSKAKRMYKENPWLKFLPHLKLNLDKMSLYSEVRTQPKAGYLSTIESIRVCTEGIGRQ
;
A
#
# COMPACT_ATOMS: atom_id res chain seq x y z
N MET A 1 29.52 35.29 -17.55
CA MET A 1 28.23 35.34 -16.84
C MET A 1 27.18 34.72 -17.75
N LEU A 2 26.79 33.47 -17.51
CA LEU A 2 25.66 32.84 -18.17
C LEU A 2 24.54 32.78 -17.14
N SER A 3 23.59 33.70 -17.26
CA SER A 3 22.32 33.71 -16.54
C SER A 3 21.45 32.58 -17.10
N GLY A 4 21.67 31.36 -16.62
CA GLY A 4 20.73 30.27 -16.82
C GLY A 4 19.58 30.45 -15.83
N SER A 5 18.57 31.22 -16.21
CA SER A 5 17.31 31.29 -15.47
C SER A 5 16.75 29.87 -15.37
N THR A 6 16.81 29.30 -14.17
CA THR A 6 16.18 28.01 -13.87
C THR A 6 14.71 28.33 -13.72
N GLU A 7 13.93 28.07 -14.77
CA GLU A 7 12.47 28.09 -14.69
C GLU A 7 12.09 26.96 -13.72
N LEU A 8 11.83 27.35 -12.47
CA LEU A 8 11.19 26.47 -11.50
C LEU A 8 9.73 26.39 -11.95
N GLU A 9 9.37 25.33 -12.66
CA GLU A 9 7.98 24.94 -12.82
C GLU A 9 7.38 24.85 -11.42
N GLU A 10 6.48 25.77 -11.08
CA GLU A 10 5.70 25.72 -9.84
C GLU A 10 4.89 24.42 -9.88
N TYR A 11 5.33 23.42 -9.12
CA TYR A 11 4.55 22.21 -8.90
C TYR A 11 3.35 22.59 -8.03
N GLU A 12 2.14 22.55 -8.60
CA GLU A 12 0.93 22.63 -7.78
C GLU A 12 0.92 21.45 -6.80
N GLU A 13 1.03 21.74 -5.51
CA GLU A 13 0.77 20.75 -4.47
C GLU A 13 -0.73 20.43 -4.47
N PHE A 14 -1.08 19.20 -4.83
CA PHE A 14 -2.44 18.71 -4.72
C PHE A 14 -2.76 18.41 -3.25
N GLU A 15 -3.80 19.03 -2.72
CA GLU A 15 -4.38 18.62 -1.44
C GLU A 15 -5.14 17.30 -1.64
N LEU A 16 -4.78 16.29 -0.84
CA LEU A 16 -5.42 14.99 -0.86
C LEU A 16 -6.14 14.77 0.48
N ASP A 17 -7.47 14.85 0.45
CA ASP A 17 -8.30 14.50 1.60
C ASP A 17 -8.48 12.98 1.68
N VAL A 18 -8.07 12.39 2.80
CA VAL A 18 -8.22 10.95 3.03
C VAL A 18 -9.46 10.74 3.89
N SER A 19 -10.53 10.23 3.26
CA SER A 19 -11.78 9.97 3.96
C SER A 19 -11.61 8.97 5.12
N PRO A 20 -12.35 9.12 6.23
CA PRO A 20 -12.34 8.15 7.32
C PRO A 20 -12.64 6.72 6.86
N GLY A 21 -12.02 5.73 7.50
CA GLY A 21 -12.12 4.32 7.09
C GLY A 21 -11.22 3.93 5.91
N SER A 22 -10.31 4.83 5.51
CA SER A 22 -9.25 4.51 4.55
C SER A 22 -8.10 3.77 5.22
N VAL A 23 -7.61 2.71 4.58
CA VAL A 23 -6.49 1.88 5.09
C VAL A 23 -5.45 1.66 4.00
N LEU A 24 -4.20 1.57 4.41
CA LEU A 24 -3.08 1.31 3.50
C LEU A 24 -2.73 -0.18 3.53
N LEU A 25 -2.76 -0.83 2.37
CA LEU A 25 -2.24 -2.19 2.20
C LEU A 25 -0.72 -2.16 2.06
N PHE A 26 -0.01 -2.26 3.18
CA PHE A 26 1.45 -2.23 3.19
C PHE A 26 2.00 -2.96 4.42
N PRO A 27 3.01 -3.85 4.26
CA PRO A 27 3.59 -4.61 5.36
C PRO A 27 4.57 -3.76 6.19
N SER A 28 4.06 -2.76 6.91
CA SER A 28 4.81 -2.01 7.93
C SER A 28 4.91 -2.80 9.24
N GLU A 29 5.76 -2.33 10.16
CA GLU A 29 5.91 -2.95 11.49
C GLU A 29 4.61 -2.85 12.32
N GLU A 30 3.90 -1.73 12.17
CA GLU A 30 2.62 -1.44 12.84
C GLU A 30 1.42 -2.05 12.10
N ALA A 31 1.65 -2.73 10.96
CA ALA A 31 0.57 -3.28 10.16
C ALA A 31 -0.14 -4.43 10.87
N VAL A 32 -1.47 -4.34 10.88
CA VAL A 32 -2.34 -5.35 11.45
C VAL A 32 -2.75 -6.34 10.37
N GLY A 33 -2.86 -7.62 10.75
CA GLY A 33 -3.34 -8.65 9.83
C GLY A 33 -4.79 -8.39 9.45
N VAL A 34 -5.15 -8.62 8.18
CA VAL A 34 -6.54 -8.54 7.72
C VAL A 34 -7.48 -9.41 8.57
N ASP A 35 -7.00 -10.56 9.04
CA ASP A 35 -7.77 -11.47 9.91
C ASP A 35 -8.11 -10.87 11.29
N CYS A 36 -7.45 -9.79 11.71
CA CYS A 36 -7.71 -9.13 12.99
C CYS A 36 -8.71 -7.97 12.88
N LEU A 37 -9.21 -7.64 11.68
CA LEU A 37 -10.12 -6.52 11.47
C LEU A 37 -11.45 -6.69 12.22
N GLU A 38 -12.02 -7.90 12.24
CA GLU A 38 -13.24 -8.21 13.00
C GLU A 38 -13.07 -7.88 14.49
N ALA A 39 -11.95 -8.31 15.09
CA ALA A 39 -11.67 -8.09 16.49
C ALA A 39 -11.50 -6.60 16.86
N MET A 40 -11.12 -5.77 15.89
CA MET A 40 -10.96 -4.32 16.08
C MET A 40 -12.24 -3.53 15.78
N ASN A 41 -13.31 -4.20 15.34
CA ASN A 41 -14.59 -3.59 14.98
C ASN A 41 -14.42 -2.40 14.00
N PHE A 42 -13.40 -2.49 13.13
CA PHE A 42 -12.99 -1.44 12.22
C PHE A 42 -13.56 -1.69 10.82
N GLU A 43 -14.42 -0.78 10.38
CA GLU A 43 -15.03 -0.82 9.04
C GLU A 43 -14.07 -0.21 8.01
N VAL A 44 -13.58 -1.04 7.08
CA VAL A 44 -12.73 -0.58 5.98
C VAL A 44 -13.61 -0.10 4.83
N LYS A 45 -13.51 1.18 4.48
CA LYS A 45 -14.28 1.83 3.40
C LYS A 45 -13.47 2.03 2.13
N ASN A 46 -12.20 2.41 2.29
CA ASN A 46 -11.30 2.65 1.17
C ASN A 46 -9.99 1.88 1.36
N LEU A 47 -9.54 1.20 0.31
CA LEU A 47 -8.28 0.50 0.29
C LEU A 47 -7.27 1.26 -0.57
N ILE A 48 -6.20 1.74 0.04
CA ILE A 48 -5.09 2.39 -0.63
C ILE A 48 -4.00 1.34 -0.89
N VAL A 49 -3.53 1.27 -2.14
CA VAL A 49 -2.51 0.31 -2.57
C VAL A 49 -1.42 1.04 -3.35
N LEU A 50 -0.16 0.75 -3.02
CA LEU A 50 0.99 1.29 -3.73
C LEU A 50 1.35 0.36 -4.90
N ASP A 51 0.98 0.75 -6.12
CA ASP A 51 1.30 -0.04 -7.31
C ASP A 51 2.74 0.18 -7.79
N GLY A 52 3.45 -0.91 -8.03
CA GLY A 52 4.81 -0.87 -8.54
C GLY A 52 5.59 -2.13 -8.19
N THR A 53 6.91 -2.08 -8.42
CA THR A 53 7.80 -3.11 -7.87
C THR A 53 7.94 -2.92 -6.36
N TRP A 54 8.31 -3.97 -5.63
CA TRP A 54 8.54 -3.91 -4.18
C TRP A 54 9.45 -2.76 -3.75
N SER A 55 10.54 -2.55 -4.50
CA SER A 55 11.47 -1.45 -4.24
C SER A 55 10.82 -0.09 -4.48
N LYS A 56 9.98 0.05 -5.51
CA LYS A 56 9.23 1.29 -5.79
C LYS A 56 8.18 1.56 -4.73
N ALA A 57 7.37 0.56 -4.36
CA ALA A 57 6.37 0.69 -3.28
C ALA A 57 7.02 1.08 -1.94
N LYS A 58 8.14 0.44 -1.59
CA LYS A 58 8.90 0.79 -0.39
C LYS A 58 9.49 2.20 -0.47
N ARG A 59 9.90 2.65 -1.66
CA ARG A 59 10.38 4.01 -1.87
C ARG A 59 9.24 5.03 -1.72
N MET A 60 8.10 4.80 -2.37
CA MET A 60 6.90 5.63 -2.23
C MET A 60 6.49 5.76 -0.76
N TYR A 61 6.46 4.65 -0.01
CA TYR A 61 6.16 4.67 1.42
C TYR A 61 7.15 5.52 2.24
N LYS A 62 8.43 5.52 1.89
CA LYS A 62 9.45 6.32 2.57
C LYS A 62 9.39 7.80 2.21
N GLU A 63 9.14 8.10 0.93
CA GLU A 63 9.09 9.46 0.38
C GLU A 63 7.79 10.20 0.72
N ASN A 64 6.75 9.48 1.14
CA ASN A 64 5.45 10.05 1.52
C ASN A 64 5.16 9.78 3.01
N PRO A 65 5.68 10.61 3.94
CA PRO A 65 5.50 10.42 5.38
C PRO A 65 4.04 10.34 5.83
N TRP A 66 3.13 10.98 5.10
CA TRP A 66 1.70 10.98 5.43
C TRP A 66 1.07 9.58 5.40
N LEU A 67 1.61 8.67 4.58
CA LEU A 67 1.17 7.28 4.52
C LEU A 67 1.34 6.55 5.86
N LYS A 68 2.26 7.01 6.71
CA LYS A 68 2.50 6.46 8.04
C LYS A 68 1.35 6.74 9.01
N PHE A 69 0.56 7.80 8.77
CA PHE A 69 -0.58 8.14 9.62
C PHE A 69 -1.83 7.30 9.31
N LEU A 70 -1.81 6.56 8.20
CA LEU A 70 -2.91 5.67 7.85
C LEU A 70 -2.85 4.38 8.67
N PRO A 71 -4.00 3.77 9.01
CA PRO A 71 -4.03 2.39 9.48
C PRO A 71 -3.41 1.47 8.42
N HIS A 72 -2.50 0.60 8.84
CA HIS A 72 -1.81 -0.33 7.96
C HIS A 72 -2.42 -1.73 8.05
N LEU A 73 -2.71 -2.30 6.89
CA LEU A 73 -3.07 -3.70 6.75
C LEU A 73 -1.95 -4.49 6.08
N LYS A 74 -1.69 -5.68 6.62
CA LYS A 74 -0.83 -6.68 6.00
C LYS A 74 -1.59 -7.97 5.77
N LEU A 75 -1.15 -8.67 4.73
CA LEU A 75 -1.64 -10.00 4.41
C LEU A 75 -0.72 -11.01 5.09
N ASN A 76 -1.26 -11.80 6.01
CA ASN A 76 -0.54 -12.92 6.61
C ASN A 76 -0.70 -14.13 5.68
N LEU A 77 0.20 -14.26 4.72
CA LEU A 77 0.14 -15.34 3.73
C LEU A 77 1.40 -16.17 3.75
N ASP A 78 1.24 -17.46 4.05
CA ASP A 78 2.26 -18.49 3.83
C ASP A 78 2.21 -19.07 2.41
N LYS A 79 1.44 -18.46 1.51
CA LYS A 79 1.22 -18.94 0.15
C LYS A 79 2.15 -18.26 -0.85
N MET A 80 2.64 -19.04 -1.82
CA MET A 80 3.30 -18.49 -3.01
C MET A 80 2.26 -17.88 -3.95
N SER A 81 2.66 -16.83 -4.67
CA SER A 81 1.81 -16.21 -5.69
C SER A 81 1.50 -17.15 -6.83
N LEU A 82 0.30 -17.00 -7.39
CA LEU A 82 -0.16 -17.66 -8.59
C LEU A 82 0.61 -17.19 -9.84
N TYR A 83 1.30 -16.05 -9.78
CA TYR A 83 2.12 -15.51 -10.87
C TYR A 83 3.62 -15.78 -10.70
N SER A 84 4.00 -16.74 -9.86
CA SER A 84 5.41 -17.08 -9.59
C SER A 84 6.19 -17.51 -10.85
N GLU A 85 5.53 -18.03 -11.88
CA GLU A 85 6.15 -18.39 -13.17
C GLU A 85 6.46 -17.17 -14.07
N VAL A 86 5.73 -16.07 -13.88
CA VAL A 86 5.83 -14.86 -14.72
C VAL A 86 6.54 -13.70 -14.00
N ARG A 87 6.71 -13.81 -12.68
CA ARG A 87 7.37 -12.83 -11.82
C ARG A 87 8.28 -13.52 -10.81
N THR A 88 9.57 -13.21 -10.87
CA THR A 88 10.52 -13.64 -9.84
C THR A 88 10.20 -12.94 -8.52
N GLN A 89 9.87 -13.72 -7.49
CA GLN A 89 9.54 -13.22 -6.15
C GLN A 89 10.68 -13.47 -5.18
N PRO A 90 11.03 -12.50 -4.33
CA PRO A 90 12.16 -12.65 -3.43
C PRO A 90 11.86 -13.63 -2.27
N LYS A 91 10.60 -13.73 -1.82
CA LYS A 91 10.15 -14.62 -0.72
C LYS A 91 8.66 -14.98 -0.86
N ALA A 92 8.21 -16.00 -0.13
CA ALA A 92 6.78 -16.27 0.06
C ALA A 92 6.06 -15.07 0.70
N GLY A 93 4.78 -14.85 0.37
CA GLY A 93 4.01 -13.67 0.80
C GLY A 93 4.18 -12.43 -0.08
N TYR A 94 5.07 -12.45 -1.08
CA TYR A 94 5.24 -11.35 -2.04
C TYR A 94 4.25 -11.50 -3.20
N LEU A 95 3.01 -11.07 -2.99
CA LEU A 95 1.95 -11.11 -4.01
C LEU A 95 2.00 -9.96 -5.03
N SER A 96 1.45 -10.18 -6.23
CA SER A 96 1.17 -9.06 -7.14
C SER A 96 0.13 -8.10 -6.54
N THR A 97 0.07 -6.85 -7.04
CA THR A 97 -0.93 -5.85 -6.63
C THR A 97 -2.36 -6.41 -6.71
N ILE A 98 -2.69 -7.12 -7.81
CA ILE A 98 -4.03 -7.68 -8.02
C ILE A 98 -4.35 -8.83 -7.05
N GLU A 99 -3.40 -9.73 -6.78
CA GLU A 99 -3.59 -10.78 -5.78
C GLU A 99 -3.73 -10.18 -4.38
N SER A 100 -2.94 -9.15 -4.08
CA SER A 100 -2.98 -8.47 -2.79
C SER A 100 -4.35 -7.83 -2.56
N ILE A 101 -4.88 -7.14 -3.57
CA ILE A 101 -6.24 -6.58 -3.55
C ILE A 101 -7.27 -7.68 -3.33
N ARG A 102 -7.21 -8.77 -4.11
CA ARG A 102 -8.17 -9.88 -4.00
C ARG A 102 -8.18 -10.49 -2.60
N VAL A 103 -7.02 -10.83 -2.06
CA VAL A 103 -6.94 -11.45 -0.73
C VAL A 103 -7.42 -10.46 0.34
N CYS A 104 -7.05 -9.19 0.22
CA CYS A 104 -7.49 -8.16 1.16
C CYS A 104 -9.01 -7.99 1.15
N THR A 105 -9.63 -7.90 -0.03
CA THR A 105 -11.08 -7.73 -0.15
C THR A 105 -11.85 -8.97 0.30
N GLU A 106 -11.35 -10.17 0.02
CA GLU A 106 -11.91 -11.43 0.54
C GLU A 106 -11.86 -11.49 2.08
N GLY A 107 -10.82 -10.93 2.71
CA GLY A 107 -10.72 -10.86 4.17
C GLY A 107 -11.58 -9.76 4.79
N ILE A 108 -11.66 -8.58 4.16
CA ILE A 108 -12.55 -7.48 4.61
C ILE A 108 -14.02 -7.87 4.49
N GLY A 109 -14.42 -8.53 3.39
CA GLY A 109 -15.81 -8.90 3.13
C GLY A 109 -16.38 -10.03 3.99
N ARG A 110 -15.60 -10.56 4.93
CA ARG A 110 -16.07 -11.54 5.93
C ARG A 110 -16.65 -10.89 7.21
N GLN A 111 -16.59 -9.57 7.32
CA GLN A 111 -17.17 -8.78 8.41
C GLN A 111 -18.69 -8.91 8.52
#